data_AF-A0AA41BX12-F1
#
_entry.id   AF-A0AA41BX12-F1
#
_cell.length_a   1.000
_cell.length_b   1.000
_cell.length_c   1.000
_cell.angle_alpha   90.00
_cell.angle_beta   90.00
_cell.angle_gamma   90.00
#
_symmetry.space_group_name_H-M   'P 1'
#
loop_
_entity.id
_entity.type
_entity.pdbx_description
1 polymer ?
#
loop_
_entity_poly.entity_id
_entity_poly.type
_entity_poly.pdbx_seq_one_letter_code
_entity_poly.pdbx_strand_id
1 'polypeptide(L)'
;MKKIIGLSLLFALAGCQATKPPAPTDDTIISSKINGMTLTYRHIVQPPTAFTPLNLDYRTLYTTSVMSSPGYEGKLIKYLSNGEHIEVLGIAESDWLAVSDRADNQLIGYTPLKSAVKSDLYDGVVAQHRPRMAQKQCVKVDGGSQACRQGSSATWVIK
;
A
#
# COMPACT_ATOMS: atom_id res chain seq x y z
N MET A 1 72.04 -18.94 -49.23
CA MET A 1 71.50 -17.77 -48.49
C MET A 1 70.01 -17.98 -48.32
N LYS A 2 69.53 -18.23 -47.09
CA LYS A 2 68.16 -18.71 -46.82
C LYS A 2 67.35 -17.56 -46.24
N LYS A 3 66.34 -17.07 -46.99
CA LYS A 3 65.48 -15.94 -46.60
C LYS A 3 64.40 -16.45 -45.63
N ILE A 4 64.44 -15.98 -44.39
CA ILE A 4 63.39 -16.21 -43.39
C ILE A 4 62.42 -15.04 -43.49
N ILE A 5 61.20 -15.29 -43.96
CA ILE A 5 60.12 -14.31 -44.04
C ILE A 5 59.27 -14.50 -42.77
N GLY A 6 59.36 -13.54 -41.84
CA GLY A 6 58.53 -13.52 -40.63
C GLY A 6 57.13 -12.99 -40.95
N LEU A 7 56.11 -13.81 -40.68
CA LEU A 7 54.69 -13.47 -40.85
C LEU A 7 54.17 -12.86 -39.53
N SER A 8 54.06 -11.53 -39.49
CA SER A 8 53.45 -10.80 -38.38
C SER A 8 51.92 -10.88 -38.48
N LEU A 9 51.29 -11.65 -37.58
CA LEU A 9 49.83 -11.76 -37.47
C LEU A 9 49.28 -10.52 -36.73
N LEU A 10 48.63 -9.62 -37.46
CA LEU A 10 47.85 -8.50 -36.91
C LEU A 10 46.49 -9.04 -36.40
N PHE A 11 46.35 -9.20 -35.09
CA PHE A 11 45.06 -9.42 -34.46
C PHE A 11 44.27 -8.11 -34.44
N ALA A 12 43.32 -7.96 -35.36
CA ALA A 12 42.32 -6.91 -35.31
C ALA A 12 41.35 -7.23 -34.14
N LEU A 13 41.44 -6.49 -33.04
CA LEU A 13 40.39 -6.47 -32.04
C LEU A 13 39.15 -5.81 -32.66
N ALA A 14 38.22 -6.62 -33.14
CA ALA A 14 36.86 -6.17 -33.40
C ALA A 14 36.24 -5.79 -32.04
N GLY A 15 36.25 -4.50 -31.73
CA GLY A 15 35.53 -3.97 -30.57
C GLY A 15 34.04 -4.21 -30.75
N CYS A 16 33.48 -5.19 -30.04
CA CYS A 16 32.05 -5.27 -29.83
C CYS A 16 31.61 -3.95 -29.18
N GLN A 17 30.86 -3.12 -29.92
CA GLN A 17 30.13 -2.01 -29.32
C GLN A 17 29.12 -2.64 -28.36
N ALA A 18 29.45 -2.65 -27.07
CA ALA A 18 28.53 -3.07 -26.03
C ALA A 18 27.32 -2.14 -26.11
N THR A 19 26.18 -2.69 -26.53
CA THR A 19 24.92 -1.97 -26.55
C THR A 19 24.65 -1.47 -25.14
N LYS A 20 24.47 -0.14 -24.99
CA LYS A 20 24.15 0.46 -23.70
C LYS A 20 22.90 -0.24 -23.14
N PRO A 21 22.90 -0.68 -21.86
CA PRO A 21 21.74 -1.32 -21.27
C PRO A 21 20.49 -0.44 -21.47
N PRO A 22 19.33 -1.05 -21.78
CA PRO A 22 18.09 -0.29 -21.94
C PRO A 22 17.81 0.52 -20.66
N ALA A 23 17.29 1.73 -20.85
CA ALA A 23 16.88 2.56 -19.72
C ALA A 23 15.80 1.82 -18.91
N PRO A 24 15.81 1.93 -17.57
CA PRO A 24 14.79 1.31 -16.73
C PRO A 24 13.40 1.87 -17.08
N THR A 25 12.43 0.96 -17.18
CA THR A 25 11.00 1.27 -17.31
C THR A 25 10.34 1.35 -15.93
N ASP A 26 9.12 1.87 -15.86
CA ASP A 26 8.32 1.97 -14.63
C ASP A 26 8.21 0.64 -13.86
N ASP A 27 8.18 -0.49 -14.57
CA ASP A 27 8.10 -1.84 -13.99
C ASP A 27 9.45 -2.47 -13.63
N THR A 28 10.57 -1.77 -13.89
CA THR A 28 11.90 -2.29 -13.57
C THR A 28 12.07 -2.39 -12.06
N ILE A 29 12.39 -3.59 -11.55
CA ILE A 29 12.62 -3.80 -10.12
C ILE A 29 14.02 -3.32 -9.74
N ILE A 30 14.09 -2.47 -8.74
CA ILE A 30 15.34 -1.94 -8.17
C ILE A 30 15.32 -2.08 -6.65
N SER A 31 16.49 -1.99 -6.05
CA SER A 31 16.65 -2.02 -4.59
C SER A 31 17.51 -0.84 -4.13
N SER A 32 17.11 -0.22 -3.03
CA SER A 32 17.85 0.88 -2.39
C SER A 32 18.00 0.64 -0.90
N LYS A 33 19.10 1.15 -0.32
CA LYS A 33 19.33 1.12 1.13
C LYS A 33 18.92 2.43 1.77
N ILE A 34 18.06 2.34 2.78
CA ILE A 34 17.47 3.49 3.49
C ILE A 34 17.54 3.18 4.97
N ASN A 35 18.25 4.00 5.74
CA ASN A 35 18.51 3.77 7.17
C ASN A 35 19.04 2.36 7.47
N GLY A 36 19.85 1.79 6.56
CA GLY A 36 20.42 0.45 6.69
C GLY A 36 19.51 -0.71 6.24
N MET A 37 18.26 -0.43 5.86
CA MET A 37 17.32 -1.44 5.34
C MET A 37 17.27 -1.43 3.83
N THR A 38 17.23 -2.60 3.22
CA THR A 38 17.05 -2.75 1.78
C THR A 38 15.56 -2.78 1.45
N LEU A 39 15.10 -1.79 0.69
CA LEU A 39 13.76 -1.81 0.09
C LEU A 39 13.88 -2.19 -1.38
N THR A 40 13.05 -3.13 -1.82
CA THR A 40 12.92 -3.54 -3.23
C THR A 40 11.58 -3.05 -3.75
N TYR A 41 11.57 -2.38 -4.90
CA TYR A 41 10.39 -1.72 -5.46
C TYR A 41 10.50 -1.56 -6.98
N ARG A 42 9.36 -1.30 -7.64
CA ARG A 42 9.30 -0.92 -9.06
C ARG A 42 9.82 0.49 -9.26
N HIS A 43 10.51 0.78 -10.36
CA HIS A 43 11.13 2.07 -10.65
C HIS A 43 10.16 3.26 -10.59
N ILE A 44 8.86 3.02 -10.86
CA ILE A 44 7.81 4.03 -10.68
C ILE A 44 7.69 4.54 -9.24
N VAL A 45 8.02 3.71 -8.25
CA VAL A 45 7.97 4.05 -6.82
C VAL A 45 9.23 4.83 -6.47
N GLN A 46 9.05 6.03 -5.93
CA GLN A 46 10.13 6.83 -5.40
C GLN A 46 10.53 6.29 -4.02
N PRO A 47 11.83 6.03 -3.77
CA PRO A 47 12.28 5.63 -2.44
C PRO A 47 12.00 6.73 -1.42
N PRO A 48 11.61 6.38 -0.19
CA PRO A 48 11.40 7.37 0.85
C PRO A 48 12.72 8.00 1.29
N THR A 49 12.68 9.24 1.73
CA THR A 49 13.84 9.93 2.32
C THR A 49 14.06 9.55 3.78
N ALA A 50 12.99 9.21 4.50
CA ALA A 50 13.05 8.70 5.86
C ALA A 50 12.17 7.46 5.99
N PHE A 51 12.65 6.45 6.72
CA PHE A 51 11.92 5.19 6.86
C PHE A 51 12.11 4.57 8.24
N THR A 52 11.00 4.23 8.89
CA THR A 52 10.93 3.53 10.18
C THR A 52 10.30 2.15 9.96
N PRO A 53 11.01 1.05 10.24
CA PRO A 53 10.49 -0.29 9.99
C PRO A 53 9.34 -0.63 10.92
N LEU A 54 8.40 -1.42 10.40
CA LEU A 54 7.27 -1.92 11.17
C LEU A 54 7.01 -3.41 10.92
N ASN A 55 6.88 -3.82 9.66
CA ASN A 55 6.57 -5.20 9.22
C ASN A 55 5.37 -5.81 9.95
N LEU A 56 4.20 -5.16 9.82
CA LEU A 56 2.97 -5.59 10.47
C LEU A 56 1.81 -5.67 9.47
N ASP A 57 0.87 -6.56 9.76
CA ASP A 57 -0.39 -6.66 9.04
C ASP A 57 -1.35 -5.54 9.45
N TYR A 58 -1.92 -4.89 8.44
CA TYR A 58 -2.91 -3.84 8.57
C TYR A 58 -4.16 -4.20 7.75
N ARG A 59 -5.27 -3.52 8.06
CA ARG A 59 -6.49 -3.52 7.26
C ARG A 59 -6.91 -2.09 6.98
N THR A 60 -7.26 -1.83 5.73
CA THR A 60 -7.77 -0.52 5.31
C THR A 60 -9.14 -0.24 5.93
N LEU A 61 -9.36 0.98 6.39
CA LEU A 61 -10.62 1.44 7.00
C LEU A 61 -11.63 1.96 5.97
N TYR A 62 -11.14 2.32 4.77
CA TYR A 62 -11.92 2.81 3.63
C TYR A 62 -11.11 2.61 2.35
N THR A 63 -11.75 2.81 1.19
CA THR A 63 -11.06 2.74 -0.11
C THR A 63 -10.00 3.84 -0.20
N THR A 64 -8.73 3.46 -0.33
CA THR A 64 -7.60 4.41 -0.24
C THR A 64 -6.65 4.25 -1.41
N SER A 65 -5.97 5.33 -1.79
CA SER A 65 -4.97 5.34 -2.84
C SER A 65 -3.64 4.79 -2.36
N VAL A 66 -2.95 4.08 -3.25
CA VAL A 66 -1.52 3.78 -3.17
C VAL A 66 -0.81 4.69 -4.16
N MET A 67 0.04 5.57 -3.63
CA MET A 67 0.80 6.55 -4.39
C MET A 67 2.24 6.08 -4.60
N SER A 68 2.87 6.60 -5.65
CA SER A 68 4.26 6.30 -5.99
C SER A 68 5.29 6.99 -5.10
N SER A 69 4.90 8.01 -4.34
CA SER A 69 5.74 8.70 -3.35
C SER A 69 4.96 8.95 -2.05
N PRO A 70 5.63 9.26 -0.92
CA PRO A 70 5.00 9.60 0.35
C PRO A 70 4.30 10.97 0.30
N GLY A 71 3.18 11.05 -0.42
CA GLY A 71 2.46 12.29 -0.64
C GLY A 71 1.39 12.16 -1.72
N TYR A 72 0.47 13.13 -1.75
CA TYR A 72 -0.55 13.20 -2.80
C TYR A 72 -0.01 13.71 -4.14
N GLU A 73 1.21 14.26 -4.16
CA GLU A 73 1.92 14.67 -5.39
C GLU A 73 2.46 13.47 -6.19
N GLY A 74 2.48 12.28 -5.59
CA GLY A 74 2.88 11.04 -6.27
C GLY A 74 1.87 10.59 -7.32
N LYS A 75 2.31 9.75 -8.25
CA LYS A 75 1.41 9.12 -9.21
C LYS A 75 0.56 8.08 -8.50
N LEU A 76 -0.73 8.02 -8.83
CA LEU A 76 -1.61 6.95 -8.38
C LEU A 76 -1.19 5.63 -9.02
N ILE A 77 -0.91 4.62 -8.19
CA ILE A 77 -0.55 3.25 -8.62
C ILE A 77 -1.79 2.36 -8.66
N LYS A 78 -2.52 2.30 -7.53
CA LYS A 78 -3.77 1.53 -7.42
C LYS A 78 -4.63 2.08 -6.28
N TYR A 79 -5.85 1.58 -6.21
CA TYR A 79 -6.68 1.69 -5.00
C TYR A 79 -6.63 0.39 -4.21
N LEU A 80 -6.71 0.52 -2.89
CA LEU A 80 -7.01 -0.57 -1.97
C LEU A 80 -8.49 -0.48 -1.59
N SER A 81 -9.17 -1.60 -1.53
CA SER A 81 -10.58 -1.70 -1.16
C SER A 81 -10.76 -1.50 0.35
N ASN A 82 -11.97 -1.20 0.81
CA ASN A 82 -12.28 -1.15 2.24
C ASN A 82 -12.13 -2.54 2.90
N GLY A 83 -11.47 -2.62 4.05
CA GLY A 83 -11.23 -3.85 4.79
C GLY A 83 -10.19 -4.78 4.16
N GLU A 84 -9.55 -4.35 3.08
CA GLU A 84 -8.47 -5.06 2.40
C GLU A 84 -7.31 -5.23 3.37
N HIS A 85 -6.85 -6.47 3.53
CA HIS A 85 -5.65 -6.72 4.29
C HIS A 85 -4.46 -6.24 3.46
N ILE A 86 -3.51 -5.57 4.10
CA ILE A 86 -2.25 -5.12 3.53
C ILE A 86 -1.11 -5.41 4.49
N GLU A 87 0.10 -5.59 3.96
CA GLU A 87 1.31 -5.61 4.77
C GLU A 87 1.94 -4.22 4.76
N VAL A 88 2.29 -3.72 5.94
CA VAL A 88 2.99 -2.43 6.11
C VAL A 88 4.43 -2.71 6.49
N LEU A 89 5.34 -2.43 5.55
CA LEU A 89 6.78 -2.58 5.76
C LEU A 89 7.30 -1.56 6.78
N GLY A 90 6.72 -0.37 6.80
CA GLY A 90 7.12 0.70 7.70
C GLY A 90 6.39 2.01 7.46
N ILE A 91 6.84 3.04 8.18
CA ILE A 91 6.36 4.41 8.09
C ILE A 91 7.43 5.24 7.37
N ALA A 92 7.06 5.85 6.26
CA ALA A 92 7.86 6.78 5.48
C ALA A 92 7.69 8.23 5.97
N GLU A 93 8.37 9.20 5.35
CA GLU A 93 8.18 10.62 5.68
C GLU A 93 6.70 11.05 5.60
N SER A 94 6.36 12.08 6.39
CA SER A 94 5.00 12.62 6.51
C SER A 94 3.93 11.60 6.95
N ASP A 95 4.32 10.58 7.72
CA ASP A 95 3.44 9.54 8.23
C ASP A 95 2.68 8.79 7.12
N TRP A 96 3.39 8.40 6.07
CA TRP A 96 2.84 7.52 5.03
C TRP A 96 3.19 6.07 5.31
N LEU A 97 2.23 5.17 5.13
CA LEU A 97 2.45 3.73 5.26
C LEU A 97 3.07 3.21 3.98
N ALA A 98 4.26 2.64 4.08
CA ALA A 98 4.92 1.92 2.99
C ALA A 98 4.30 0.52 2.89
N VAL A 99 3.55 0.28 1.82
CA VAL A 99 2.75 -0.94 1.65
C VAL A 99 3.45 -1.96 0.75
N SER A 100 3.30 -3.22 1.11
CA SER A 100 3.83 -4.39 0.39
C SER A 100 2.71 -5.19 -0.25
N ASP A 101 3.04 -5.85 -1.36
CA ASP A 101 2.26 -7.01 -1.81
C ASP A 101 2.79 -8.27 -1.11
N ARG A 102 1.88 -9.03 -0.49
CA ARG A 102 2.17 -10.08 0.51
C ARG A 102 3.18 -11.15 0.08
N ALA A 103 3.37 -11.34 -1.23
CA ALA A 103 4.17 -12.44 -1.74
C ALA A 103 5.68 -12.23 -1.53
N ASP A 104 6.17 -10.98 -1.63
CA ASP A 104 7.59 -10.74 -1.91
C ASP A 104 8.26 -9.65 -1.04
N ASN A 105 7.55 -9.09 -0.05
CA ASN A 105 7.99 -7.91 0.72
C ASN A 105 8.40 -6.73 -0.17
N GLN A 106 7.89 -6.69 -1.40
CA GLN A 106 8.17 -5.65 -2.37
C GLN A 106 7.33 -4.44 -2.04
N LEU A 107 7.98 -3.29 -1.82
CA LEU A 107 7.30 -2.03 -1.67
C LEU A 107 6.57 -1.68 -2.98
N ILE A 108 5.24 -1.61 -2.92
CA ILE A 108 4.39 -1.28 -4.06
C ILE A 108 3.99 0.20 -4.09
N GLY A 109 4.18 0.92 -2.98
CA GLY A 109 3.89 2.35 -2.88
C GLY A 109 3.48 2.76 -1.47
N TYR A 110 2.75 3.86 -1.36
CA TYR A 110 2.43 4.48 -0.08
C TYR A 110 0.95 4.81 0.06
N THR A 111 0.41 4.65 1.26
CA THR A 111 -0.96 5.10 1.58
C THR A 111 -0.98 5.96 2.85
N PRO A 112 -1.93 6.90 3.02
CA PRO A 112 -1.96 7.76 4.20
C PRO A 112 -2.10 6.94 5.50
N LEU A 113 -1.42 7.31 6.59
CA LEU A 113 -1.49 6.59 7.88
C LEU A 113 -2.92 6.33 8.38
N LYS A 114 -3.82 7.30 8.21
CA LYS A 114 -5.21 7.18 8.69
C LYS A 114 -6.09 6.27 7.82
N SER A 115 -5.57 5.75 6.70
CA SER A 115 -6.33 4.89 5.80
C SER A 115 -6.41 3.44 6.27
N ALA A 116 -5.56 3.04 7.20
CA ALA A 116 -5.50 1.67 7.69
C ALA A 116 -5.17 1.61 9.18
N VAL A 117 -5.47 0.47 9.78
CA VAL A 117 -5.14 0.17 11.17
C VAL A 117 -4.53 -1.22 11.27
N LYS A 118 -3.74 -1.49 12.30
CA LYS A 118 -3.25 -2.85 12.59
C LYS A 118 -4.42 -3.84 12.57
N SER A 119 -4.22 -4.99 11.93
CA SER A 119 -5.28 -5.98 11.70
C SER A 119 -6.03 -6.36 12.97
N ASP A 120 -5.31 -6.55 14.09
CA ASP A 120 -5.88 -6.93 15.38
C ASP A 120 -6.82 -5.88 16.01
N LEU A 121 -6.74 -4.63 15.55
CA LEU A 121 -7.58 -3.53 16.04
C LEU A 121 -8.78 -3.26 15.15
N TYR A 122 -8.81 -3.82 13.94
CA TYR A 122 -9.77 -3.46 12.89
C TYR A 122 -11.22 -3.64 13.35
N ASP A 123 -11.58 -4.81 13.89
CA ASP A 123 -12.96 -5.09 14.30
C ASP A 123 -13.43 -4.16 15.41
N GLY A 124 -12.53 -3.80 16.33
CA GLY A 124 -12.80 -2.82 17.39
C GLY A 124 -13.09 -1.42 16.83
N VAL A 125 -12.26 -0.95 15.89
CA VAL A 125 -12.43 0.36 15.25
C VAL A 125 -13.73 0.42 14.44
N VAL A 126 -14.02 -0.61 13.65
CA VAL A 126 -15.26 -0.70 12.87
C VAL A 126 -16.49 -0.77 13.79
N ALA A 127 -16.43 -1.55 14.87
CA ALA A 127 -17.54 -1.65 15.81
C ALA A 127 -17.87 -0.32 16.51
N GLN A 128 -16.87 0.49 16.84
CA GLN A 128 -17.05 1.81 17.46
C GLN A 128 -17.73 2.81 16.50
N HIS A 129 -17.48 2.71 15.20
CA HIS A 129 -18.08 3.59 14.19
C HIS A 129 -19.47 3.14 13.71
N ARG A 130 -19.92 1.93 14.06
CA ARG A 130 -21.28 1.51 13.72
C ARG A 130 -22.29 2.30 14.54
N PRO A 131 -23.30 2.94 13.92
CA PRO A 131 -24.36 3.59 14.66
C PRO A 131 -25.03 2.55 15.55
N ARG A 132 -24.98 2.76 16.88
CA ARG A 132 -25.69 1.89 17.81
C ARG A 132 -27.17 2.01 17.49
N MET A 133 -27.77 0.94 16.95
CA MET A 133 -29.21 0.92 16.76
C MET A 133 -29.85 1.11 18.14
N ALA A 134 -30.50 2.27 18.32
CA ALA A 134 -31.19 2.56 19.55
C ALA A 134 -32.26 1.49 19.78
N GLN A 135 -32.26 0.90 20.97
CA GLN A 135 -33.20 -0.15 21.34
C GLN A 135 -34.63 0.34 21.11
N LYS A 136 -35.44 -0.48 20.43
CA LYS A 136 -36.83 -0.16 20.12
C LYS A 136 -37.72 -0.78 21.18
N GLN A 137 -38.49 0.04 21.87
CA GLN A 137 -39.54 -0.43 22.78
C GLN A 137 -40.89 -0.28 22.09
N CYS A 138 -41.64 -1.37 21.99
CA CYS A 138 -42.99 -1.38 21.44
C CYS A 138 -43.98 -1.87 22.48
N VAL A 139 -45.09 -1.17 22.63
CA VAL A 139 -46.22 -1.55 23.48
C VAL A 139 -47.45 -1.77 22.60
N LYS A 140 -48.24 -2.79 22.94
CA LYS A 140 -49.53 -3.02 22.25
C LYS A 140 -50.52 -1.93 22.65
N VAL A 141 -51.24 -1.42 21.66
CA VAL A 141 -52.41 -0.55 21.85
C VAL A 141 -53.64 -1.26 21.31
N ASP A 142 -54.81 -0.93 21.83
CA ASP A 142 -56.06 -1.62 21.50
C ASP A 142 -56.36 -1.59 19.99
N GLY A 143 -57.03 -2.63 19.48
CA GLY A 143 -57.34 -2.76 18.06
C GLY A 143 -56.23 -3.38 17.20
N GLY A 144 -55.17 -3.93 17.81
CA GLY A 144 -54.12 -4.68 17.11
C GLY A 144 -52.92 -3.84 16.66
N SER A 145 -52.96 -2.52 16.85
CA SER A 145 -51.85 -1.61 16.57
C SER A 145 -50.77 -1.68 17.67
N GLN A 146 -49.55 -1.23 17.34
CA GLN A 146 -48.46 -1.13 18.30
C GLN A 146 -47.85 0.27 18.29
N ALA A 147 -47.62 0.85 19.46
CA ALA A 147 -46.89 2.10 19.60
C ALA A 147 -45.43 1.79 19.92
N CYS A 148 -44.50 2.30 19.12
CA CYS A 148 -43.08 2.09 19.30
C CYS A 148 -42.31 3.39 19.50
N ARG A 149 -41.33 3.38 20.41
CA ARG A 149 -40.34 4.45 20.58
C ARG A 149 -38.92 3.94 20.34
N GLN A 150 -38.05 4.84 19.91
CA GLN A 150 -36.63 4.57 19.67
C GLN A 150 -35.79 5.14 20.83
N GLY A 151 -35.03 4.29 21.51
CA GLY A 151 -34.17 4.70 22.63
C GLY A 151 -34.93 5.46 23.72
N SER A 152 -34.37 6.59 24.18
CA SER A 152 -34.98 7.49 25.16
C SER A 152 -35.88 8.56 24.53
N SER A 153 -36.33 8.39 23.28
CA SER A 153 -37.23 9.35 22.63
C SER A 153 -38.55 9.48 23.39
N ALA A 154 -39.01 10.71 23.55
CA ALA A 154 -40.35 11.03 24.09
C ALA A 154 -41.46 10.78 23.05
N THR A 155 -41.10 10.58 21.79
CA THR A 155 -42.05 10.42 20.68
C THR A 155 -42.39 8.94 20.46
N TRP A 156 -43.68 8.64 20.43
CA TRP A 156 -44.23 7.32 20.10
C TRP A 156 -44.80 7.31 18.69
N VAL A 157 -44.44 6.31 17.89
CA VAL A 157 -44.94 6.11 16.53
C VAL A 157 -45.83 4.88 16.49
N ILE A 158 -47.07 5.03 16.05
CA ILE A 158 -48.02 3.93 15.89
C ILE A 158 -47.72 3.19 14.57
N LYS A 159 -47.70 1.86 14.63
CA LYS A 159 -47.59 0.95 13.50
C LYS A 159 -48.75 -0.04 13.49
#